data_AF-A0A0W1G4U6-F1
#
_entry.id   AF-A0A0W1G4U6-F1
#
_cell.length_a   1.000
_cell.length_b   1.000
_cell.length_c   1.000
_cell.angle_alpha   90.00
_cell.angle_beta   90.00
_cell.angle_gamma   90.00
#
_symmetry.space_group_name_H-M   'P 1'
#
loop_
_entity.id
_entity.type
_entity.pdbx_description
1 polymer ?
#
loop_
_entity_poly.entity_id
_entity_poly.type
_entity_poly.pdbx_seq_one_letter_code
_entity_poly.pdbx_strand_id
1 'polypeptide(L)'
;MGDLSREPSMEDILSSIRRVIARDEAPGARAQRVAAANEDVLDLHEGEAPDDAMADAPPVIPTEEELLSAASADATRQSLEALTAAVAPAVTAAIPAAATGGRTMEDVVIEALRPMLKEWLDANLPTMVEAMVAKEISRITGKKF
;
A
#
# COMPACT_ATOMS: atom_id res chain seq x y z
N MET A 1 -40.84 -19.47 -4.26
CA MET A 1 -41.39 -18.16 -3.85
C MET A 1 -40.22 -17.22 -3.72
N GLY A 2 -40.04 -16.31 -4.70
CA GLY A 2 -38.88 -15.45 -4.80
C GLY A 2 -39.09 -14.14 -4.05
N ASP A 3 -38.08 -13.76 -3.26
CA ASP A 3 -37.82 -12.38 -2.85
C ASP A 3 -36.30 -12.20 -2.84
N LEU A 4 -35.73 -12.03 -4.05
CA LEU A 4 -34.29 -11.87 -4.31
C LEU A 4 -33.97 -10.52 -4.95
N SER A 5 -34.89 -9.54 -4.85
CA SER A 5 -34.66 -8.19 -5.38
C SER A 5 -35.37 -7.12 -4.55
N ARG A 6 -35.22 -7.17 -3.23
CA ARG A 6 -35.12 -5.89 -2.52
C ARG A 6 -33.78 -5.30 -2.93
N GLU A 7 -33.81 -4.45 -3.97
CA GLU A 7 -32.73 -3.48 -4.14
C GLU A 7 -32.55 -2.82 -2.76
N PRO A 8 -31.36 -2.92 -2.15
CA PRO A 8 -31.16 -2.44 -0.79
C PRO A 8 -31.57 -0.97 -0.75
N SER A 9 -32.42 -0.60 0.22
CA SER A 9 -32.81 0.80 0.39
C SER A 9 -31.54 1.62 0.62
N MET A 10 -31.54 2.89 0.21
CA MET A 10 -30.47 3.82 0.53
C MET A 10 -30.11 3.79 2.03
N GLU A 11 -31.09 3.56 2.89
CA GLU A 11 -30.94 3.42 4.33
C GLU A 11 -30.19 2.13 4.74
N ASP A 12 -30.36 1.03 4.00
CA ASP A 12 -29.65 -0.23 4.23
C ASP A 12 -28.18 -0.10 3.84
N ILE A 13 -27.90 0.58 2.72
CA ILE A 13 -26.55 0.90 2.27
C ILE A 13 -25.84 1.75 3.33
N LEU A 14 -26.48 2.82 3.81
CA LEU A 14 -25.94 3.71 4.84
C LEU A 14 -25.77 3.00 6.19
N SER A 15 -26.67 2.10 6.55
CA SER A 15 -26.60 1.31 7.79
C SER A 15 -25.47 0.27 7.74
N SER A 16 -25.23 -0.34 6.58
CA SER A 16 -24.12 -1.27 6.35
C SER A 16 -22.77 -0.56 6.48
N ILE A 17 -22.62 0.61 5.85
CA ILE A 17 -21.41 1.44 5.96
C ILE A 17 -21.17 1.88 7.41
N ARG A 18 -22.21 2.34 8.12
CA ARG A 18 -22.11 2.73 9.55
C ARG A 18 -21.67 1.56 10.44
N ARG A 19 -22.18 0.35 10.20
CA ARG A 19 -21.82 -0.86 10.96
C ARG A 19 -20.38 -1.30 10.74
N VAL A 20 -19.85 -1.16 9.52
CA VAL A 20 -18.45 -1.49 9.21
C VAL A 20 -17.49 -0.50 9.87
N ILE A 21 -17.79 0.80 9.83
CA ILE A 21 -16.96 1.83 10.45
C ILE A 21 -16.96 1.72 11.99
N ALA A 22 -18.14 1.51 12.60
CA ALA A 22 -18.23 1.33 14.06
C ALA A 22 -17.53 0.05 14.56
N ARG A 23 -17.38 -0.97 13.71
CA ARG A 23 -16.62 -2.19 14.02
C ARG A 23 -15.10 -1.91 14.04
N ASP A 24 -14.63 -0.92 13.31
CA ASP A 24 -13.23 -0.50 13.25
C ASP A 24 -12.89 0.58 14.30
N GLU A 25 -13.89 1.32 14.80
CA GLU A 25 -13.76 2.41 15.78
C GLU A 25 -13.80 1.94 17.25
N ALA A 26 -13.34 0.72 17.55
CA ALA A 26 -13.16 0.25 18.93
C ALA A 26 -11.66 0.09 19.23
N PRO A 27 -10.97 1.11 19.78
CA PRO A 27 -9.53 1.08 20.07
C PRO A 27 -9.10 0.07 21.18
N GLY A 28 -10.00 -0.80 21.66
CA GLY A 28 -9.68 -1.85 22.65
C GLY A 28 -9.59 -3.28 22.08
N ALA A 29 -10.25 -3.58 20.97
CA ALA A 29 -10.36 -4.96 20.46
C ALA A 29 -9.08 -5.48 19.78
N ARG A 30 -8.18 -4.57 19.40
CA ARG A 30 -6.85 -4.90 18.86
C ARG A 30 -5.84 -5.14 19.98
N ALA A 31 -5.88 -4.36 21.06
CA ALA A 31 -4.98 -4.50 22.20
C ALA A 31 -5.21 -5.81 22.97
N GLN A 32 -6.47 -6.21 23.16
CA GLN A 32 -6.82 -7.41 23.93
C GLN A 32 -6.44 -8.72 23.23
N ARG A 33 -6.39 -8.74 21.88
CA ARG A 33 -5.92 -9.90 21.09
C ARG A 33 -4.41 -10.08 21.11
N VAL A 34 -3.65 -9.00 21.27
CA VAL A 34 -2.18 -9.05 21.34
C VAL A 34 -1.73 -9.51 22.73
N ALA A 35 -2.43 -9.12 23.79
CA ALA A 35 -2.10 -9.56 25.15
C ALA A 35 -2.24 -11.08 25.33
N ALA A 36 -3.35 -11.66 24.86
CA ALA A 36 -3.60 -13.11 24.98
C ALA A 36 -2.61 -13.98 24.17
N ALA A 37 -1.97 -13.44 23.13
CA ALA A 37 -1.03 -14.18 22.29
C ALA A 37 0.40 -14.24 22.85
N ASN A 38 0.74 -13.42 23.85
CA ASN A 38 2.11 -13.35 24.39
C ASN A 38 2.34 -14.28 25.60
N GLU A 39 1.28 -14.83 26.22
CA GLU A 39 1.42 -15.67 27.42
C GLU A 39 1.73 -17.15 27.10
N ASP A 40 1.47 -17.62 25.86
CA ASP A 40 1.64 -19.04 25.48
C ASP A 40 3.03 -19.39 24.89
N VAL A 41 3.98 -18.45 24.78
CA VAL A 41 5.24 -18.65 24.02
C VAL A 41 6.47 -18.90 24.90
N LEU A 42 6.38 -18.77 26.22
CA LEU A 42 7.56 -18.85 27.11
C LEU A 42 7.51 -20.03 28.08
N ASP A 43 7.37 -21.24 27.53
CA ASP A 43 7.76 -22.45 28.25
C ASP A 43 8.26 -23.51 27.25
N LEU A 44 9.23 -24.33 27.66
CA LEU A 44 9.90 -25.45 26.94
C LEU A 44 11.23 -25.10 26.19
N HIS A 45 12.36 -25.06 26.90
CA HIS A 45 13.27 -26.22 27.05
C HIS A 45 14.58 -25.83 27.77
N GLU A 46 14.62 -26.04 29.08
CA GLU A 46 15.86 -26.28 29.84
C GLU A 46 16.38 -27.67 29.45
N GLY A 47 17.62 -27.77 28.98
CA GLY A 47 18.26 -29.05 28.67
C GLY A 47 19.66 -28.88 28.09
N GLU A 48 20.67 -29.04 28.93
CA GLU A 48 22.10 -28.82 28.63
C GLU A 48 22.84 -30.10 28.18
N ALA A 49 23.77 -29.90 27.21
CA ALA A 49 25.05 -30.60 26.90
C ALA A 49 25.08 -31.95 26.11
N PRO A 50 26.24 -32.37 25.52
CA PRO A 50 27.16 -31.63 24.62
C PRO A 50 27.77 -32.49 23.45
N ASP A 51 28.46 -31.79 22.54
CA ASP A 51 29.64 -32.14 21.69
C ASP A 51 29.61 -33.22 20.57
N ASP A 52 30.35 -32.88 19.52
CA ASP A 52 30.89 -33.67 18.38
C ASP A 52 29.93 -34.30 17.34
N ALA A 53 29.77 -33.60 16.21
CA ALA A 53 30.08 -34.11 14.86
C ALA A 53 29.76 -33.09 13.75
N MET A 54 30.82 -32.46 13.25
CA MET A 54 31.15 -32.33 11.82
C MET A 54 30.01 -32.08 10.80
N ALA A 55 30.06 -30.90 10.18
CA ALA A 55 30.07 -30.67 8.73
C ALA A 55 29.19 -29.48 8.32
N ASP A 56 29.89 -28.46 7.83
CA ASP A 56 29.47 -27.45 6.86
C ASP A 56 28.20 -27.81 6.06
N ALA A 57 27.04 -27.39 6.57
CA ALA A 57 25.81 -27.29 5.80
C ALA A 57 25.54 -25.79 5.61
N PRO A 58 25.33 -25.30 4.37
CA PRO A 58 24.88 -23.92 4.18
C PRO A 58 23.58 -23.72 4.99
N PRO A 59 23.35 -22.53 5.56
CA PRO A 59 22.10 -22.28 6.25
C PRO A 59 20.97 -22.53 5.25
N VAL A 60 20.20 -23.59 5.50
CA VAL A 60 18.93 -23.83 4.82
C VAL A 60 18.04 -22.68 5.29
N ILE A 61 18.06 -21.57 4.56
CA ILE A 61 17.00 -20.57 4.66
C ILE A 61 15.75 -21.35 4.25
N PRO A 62 14.75 -21.52 5.15
CA PRO A 62 13.49 -22.08 4.71
C PRO A 62 12.97 -21.14 3.63
N THR A 63 13.03 -21.59 2.38
CA THR A 63 12.35 -20.92 1.29
C THR A 63 10.89 -20.95 1.70
N GLU A 64 10.36 -19.79 2.06
CA GLU A 64 8.96 -19.54 2.35
C GLU A 64 8.16 -20.37 1.34
N GLU A 65 7.40 -21.36 1.82
CA GLU A 65 6.66 -22.29 0.97
C GLU A 65 5.91 -21.46 -0.08
N GLU A 66 6.30 -21.60 -1.35
CA GLU A 66 5.79 -20.76 -2.42
C GLU A 66 4.27 -21.00 -2.50
N LEU A 67 3.51 -20.03 -1.97
CA LEU A 67 2.07 -20.16 -1.75
C LEU A 67 1.26 -20.28 -3.06
N LEU A 68 1.94 -20.14 -4.20
CA LEU A 68 1.39 -20.22 -5.53
C LEU A 68 2.12 -21.32 -6.30
N SER A 69 1.36 -22.16 -6.99
CA SER A 69 1.97 -23.04 -7.98
C SER A 69 2.46 -22.20 -9.17
N ALA A 70 3.60 -22.59 -9.76
CA ALA A 70 4.13 -21.95 -10.96
C ALA A 70 3.07 -21.84 -12.08
N ALA A 71 2.25 -22.88 -12.25
CA ALA A 71 1.14 -22.89 -13.19
C ALA A 71 0.06 -21.81 -12.91
N SER A 72 -0.24 -21.54 -11.64
CA SER A 72 -1.20 -20.50 -11.24
C SER A 72 -0.63 -19.09 -11.44
N ALA A 73 0.67 -18.92 -11.21
CA ALA A 73 1.35 -17.66 -11.49
C ALA A 73 1.36 -17.35 -13.00
N ASP A 74 1.66 -18.34 -13.84
CA ASP A 74 1.64 -18.20 -15.30
C ASP A 74 0.23 -17.91 -15.83
N ALA A 75 -0.81 -18.59 -15.32
CA ALA A 75 -2.20 -18.33 -15.69
C ALA A 75 -2.65 -16.90 -15.35
N THR A 76 -2.20 -16.37 -14.20
CA THR A 76 -2.50 -15.00 -13.76
C THR A 76 -1.80 -13.99 -14.67
N ARG A 77 -0.51 -14.23 -14.99
CA ARG A 77 0.26 -13.39 -15.92
C ARG A 77 -0.40 -13.30 -17.29
N GLN A 78 -0.82 -14.44 -17.83
CA GLN A 78 -1.46 -14.51 -19.15
C GLN A 78 -2.83 -13.81 -19.16
N SER A 79 -3.60 -13.89 -18.06
CA SER A 79 -4.87 -13.17 -17.92
C SER A 79 -4.68 -11.66 -17.85
N LEU A 80 -3.62 -11.21 -17.15
CA LEU A 80 -3.26 -9.80 -17.04
C LEU A 80 -2.74 -9.25 -18.36
N GLU A 81 -1.95 -10.03 -19.10
CA GLU A 81 -1.50 -9.70 -20.47
C GLU A 81 -2.69 -9.58 -21.43
N ALA A 82 -3.65 -10.50 -21.38
CA ALA A 82 -4.85 -10.43 -22.21
C ALA A 82 -5.72 -9.20 -21.88
N LEU A 83 -5.88 -8.87 -20.59
CA LEU A 83 -6.57 -7.66 -20.15
C LEU A 83 -5.84 -6.40 -20.62
N THR A 84 -4.50 -6.38 -20.50
CA THR A 84 -3.68 -5.26 -20.95
C THR A 84 -3.78 -5.10 -22.46
N ALA A 85 -3.76 -6.18 -23.24
CA ALA A 85 -3.94 -6.13 -24.69
C ALA A 85 -5.35 -5.65 -25.10
N ALA A 86 -6.38 -5.98 -24.33
CA ALA A 86 -7.75 -5.50 -24.57
C ALA A 86 -7.93 -4.01 -24.25
N VAL A 87 -7.25 -3.52 -23.20
CA VAL A 87 -7.35 -2.12 -22.72
C VAL A 87 -6.34 -1.20 -23.42
N ALA A 88 -5.18 -1.70 -23.85
CA ALA A 88 -4.13 -0.95 -24.52
C ALA A 88 -4.60 -0.12 -25.73
N PRO A 89 -5.43 -0.62 -26.67
CA PRO A 89 -5.91 0.20 -27.78
C PRO A 89 -6.84 1.32 -27.33
N ALA A 90 -7.66 1.10 -26.29
CA ALA A 90 -8.53 2.12 -25.72
C ALA A 90 -7.74 3.22 -25.00
N VAL A 91 -6.69 2.83 -24.24
CA VAL A 91 -5.79 3.77 -23.57
C VAL A 91 -4.91 4.52 -24.57
N THR A 92 -4.41 3.83 -25.60
CA THR A 92 -3.61 4.46 -26.67
C THR A 92 -4.47 5.41 -27.51
N ALA A 93 -5.75 5.10 -27.73
CA ALA A 93 -6.68 6.02 -28.39
C ALA A 93 -7.09 7.20 -27.48
N ALA A 94 -7.05 7.03 -26.16
CA ALA A 94 -7.31 8.08 -25.18
C ALA A 94 -6.09 8.99 -24.91
N ILE A 95 -4.88 8.56 -25.26
CA ILE A 95 -3.67 9.38 -25.25
C ILE A 95 -3.50 9.94 -26.66
N PRO A 96 -3.90 11.19 -26.93
CA PRO A 96 -3.69 11.76 -28.25
C PRO A 96 -2.18 11.82 -28.51
N ALA A 97 -1.74 11.13 -29.57
CA ALA A 97 -0.41 11.30 -30.12
C ALA A 97 -0.17 12.80 -30.32
N ALA A 98 0.87 13.31 -29.66
CA ALA A 98 1.27 14.70 -29.67
C ALA A 98 1.57 15.18 -31.11
N ALA A 99 0.54 15.60 -31.84
CA ALA A 99 0.55 16.46 -33.02
C ALA A 99 -0.79 16.27 -33.76
N THR A 100 -1.87 16.94 -33.33
CA THR A 100 -2.90 17.61 -34.15
C THR A 100 -4.03 18.13 -33.24
N GLY A 101 -3.84 19.32 -32.67
CA GLY A 101 -4.87 20.37 -32.78
C GLY A 101 -6.06 20.43 -31.82
N GLY A 102 -5.93 20.13 -30.54
CA GLY A 102 -6.97 20.48 -29.56
C GLY A 102 -6.41 20.73 -28.16
N ARG A 103 -6.60 21.93 -27.62
CA ARG A 103 -6.37 22.26 -26.21
C ARG A 103 -7.25 21.31 -25.39
N THR A 104 -6.64 20.41 -24.63
CA THR A 104 -7.41 19.48 -23.80
C THR A 104 -7.95 20.23 -22.57
N MET A 105 -9.00 19.70 -21.94
CA MET A 105 -9.50 20.29 -20.70
C MET A 105 -8.41 20.26 -19.62
N GLU A 106 -7.58 19.21 -19.62
CA GLU A 106 -6.43 19.09 -18.76
C GLU A 106 -5.43 20.24 -18.98
N ASP A 107 -5.17 20.64 -20.22
CA ASP A 107 -4.29 21.79 -20.51
C ASP A 107 -4.86 23.10 -19.94
N VAL A 108 -6.18 23.31 -20.05
CA VAL A 108 -6.86 24.49 -19.47
C VAL A 108 -6.75 24.48 -17.94
N VAL A 109 -6.98 23.32 -17.31
CA VAL A 109 -6.94 23.16 -15.86
C VAL A 109 -5.51 23.35 -15.34
N ILE A 110 -4.51 22.79 -16.03
CA ILE A 110 -3.09 22.95 -15.66
C ILE A 110 -2.66 24.41 -15.82
N GLU A 111 -3.08 25.09 -16.88
CA GLU A 111 -2.80 26.52 -17.08
C GLU A 111 -3.42 27.39 -15.97
N ALA A 112 -4.65 27.06 -15.55
CA ALA A 112 -5.34 27.75 -14.46
C ALA A 112 -4.74 27.46 -13.08
N LEU A 113 -4.25 26.24 -12.81
CA LEU A 113 -3.67 25.85 -11.53
C LEU A 113 -2.21 26.29 -11.35
N ARG A 114 -1.47 26.48 -12.45
CA ARG A 114 -0.06 26.92 -12.44
C ARG A 114 0.20 28.17 -11.57
N PRO A 115 -0.56 29.28 -11.68
CA PRO A 115 -0.31 30.46 -10.84
C PRO A 115 -0.53 30.19 -9.35
N MET A 116 -1.59 29.45 -8.98
CA MET A 116 -1.88 29.15 -7.58
C MET A 116 -0.81 28.27 -6.94
N LEU A 117 -0.34 27.25 -7.67
CA LEU A 117 0.75 26.39 -7.21
C LEU A 117 2.07 27.16 -7.10
N LYS A 118 2.35 28.05 -8.05
CA LYS A 118 3.55 28.89 -8.01
C LYS A 118 3.56 29.80 -6.78
N GLU A 119 2.46 30.52 -6.54
CA GLU A 119 2.35 31.41 -5.37
C GLU A 119 2.50 30.63 -4.06
N TRP A 120 1.87 29.45 -3.97
CA TRP A 120 2.01 28.61 -2.80
C TRP A 120 3.44 28.09 -2.61
N LEU A 121 4.11 27.64 -3.69
CA LEU A 121 5.50 27.19 -3.64
C LEU A 121 6.43 28.34 -3.24
N ASP A 122 6.27 29.52 -3.83
CA ASP A 122 7.09 30.70 -3.51
C ASP A 122 6.94 31.08 -2.02
N ALA A 123 5.75 30.90 -1.43
CA ALA A 123 5.49 31.19 -0.01
C ALA A 123 5.95 30.09 0.97
N ASN A 124 5.85 28.80 0.61
CA ASN A 124 6.00 27.69 1.56
C ASN A 124 7.29 26.89 1.39
N LEU A 125 7.85 26.84 0.18
CA LEU A 125 9.03 26.04 -0.14
C LEU A 125 10.30 26.51 0.60
N PRO A 126 10.57 27.82 0.78
CA PRO A 126 11.76 28.26 1.51
C PRO A 126 11.83 27.68 2.93
N THR A 127 10.74 27.79 3.69
CA THR A 127 10.66 27.30 5.08
C THR A 127 10.80 25.79 5.18
N MET A 128 10.18 25.03 4.26
CA MET A 128 10.33 23.57 4.24
C MET A 128 11.76 23.13 3.96
N VAL A 129 12.43 23.80 3.01
CA VAL A 129 13.82 23.51 2.65
C VAL A 129 14.75 23.86 3.82
N GLU A 130 14.58 25.03 4.45
CA GLU A 130 15.37 25.42 5.63
C GLU A 130 15.24 24.39 6.77
N ALA A 131 14.03 23.93 7.07
CA ALA A 131 13.81 22.91 8.09
C ALA A 131 14.48 21.57 7.73
N MET A 132 14.41 21.16 6.46
CA MET A 132 15.02 19.92 5.99
C MET A 132 16.55 20.00 5.96
N VAL A 133 17.10 21.14 5.54
CA VAL A 133 18.55 21.41 5.55
C VAL A 133 19.07 21.51 6.98
N ALA A 134 18.37 22.19 7.89
CA ALA A 134 18.75 22.24 9.30
C ALA A 134 18.79 20.83 9.94
N LYS A 135 17.79 20.00 9.64
CA LYS A 135 17.76 18.59 10.05
C LYS A 135 18.94 17.80 9.45
N GLU A 136 19.27 18.04 8.19
CA GLU A 136 20.37 17.37 7.49
C GLU A 136 21.75 17.79 8.02
N ILE A 137 21.94 19.08 8.32
CA ILE A 137 23.16 19.59 8.95
C ILE A 137 23.31 19.04 10.36
N SER A 138 22.23 18.99 11.15
CA SER A 138 22.27 18.39 12.50
C SER A 138 22.64 16.91 12.45
N ARG A 139 22.14 16.17 11.45
CA ARG A 139 22.47 14.76 11.20
C ARG A 139 23.95 14.56 10.85
N ILE A 140 24.49 15.36 9.94
CA ILE A 140 25.91 15.27 9.50
C ILE A 140 26.86 15.76 10.59
N THR A 141 26.49 16.84 11.28
CA THR A 141 27.33 17.48 12.30
C THR A 141 27.22 16.78 13.65
N GLY A 142 26.24 15.89 13.84
CA GLY A 142 25.96 15.20 15.12
C GLY A 142 25.59 16.14 16.27
N LYS A 143 25.34 17.42 15.99
CA LYS A 143 25.03 18.44 17.00
C LYS A 143 23.53 18.67 17.03
N LYS A 144 22.89 18.15 18.08
CA LYS A 144 21.51 18.50 18.44
C LYS A 144 21.55 19.89 19.09
N PHE A 145 20.87 20.87 18.50
CA PHE A 145 20.51 22.12 19.16
C PHE A 145 19.06 22.02 19.62
#